data_AF-A0A929BE98-F1
#
_entry.id   AF-A0A929BE98-F1
#
_cell.length_a   1.000
_cell.length_b   1.000
_cell.length_c   1.000
_cell.angle_alpha   90.00
_cell.angle_beta   90.00
_cell.angle_gamma   90.00
#
_symmetry.space_group_name_H-M   'P 1'
#
loop_
_entity.id
_entity.type
_entity.pdbx_description
1 polymer ?
#
loop_
_entity_poly.entity_id
_entity_poly.type
_entity_poly.pdbx_seq_one_letter_code
_entity_poly.pdbx_strand_id
1 'polypeptide(L)'
;MFTELNNASQEAATLVAFEYAERAEANWKFFFEQEYMPFTLHVPDLARIRDNQVSMVTASGVGTGDGPAARAAAIVAKEVACKMVEVPGHHLGFTEMPEEFAAATRGLLKNRGHG
;
A
#
# COMPACT_ATOMS: atom_id res chain seq x y z
N MET A 1 1.55 36.90 1.15
CA MET A 1 1.70 36.03 -0.03
C MET A 1 2.15 34.60 0.30
N PHE A 2 3.40 34.32 0.74
CA PHE A 2 3.81 32.92 1.05
C PHE A 2 3.05 32.29 2.23
N THR A 3 2.80 33.05 3.30
CA THR A 3 2.04 32.57 4.48
C THR A 3 0.58 32.28 4.15
N GLU A 4 -0.05 33.09 3.29
CA GLU A 4 -1.46 32.91 2.89
C GLU A 4 -1.63 31.71 1.95
N LEU A 5 -0.69 31.47 1.04
CA LEU A 5 -0.65 30.27 0.20
C LEU A 5 -0.47 28.99 1.05
N ASN A 6 0.36 29.06 2.09
CA ASN A 6 0.55 27.94 3.01
C ASN A 6 -0.70 27.65 3.83
N ASN A 7 -1.39 28.69 4.32
CA ASN A 7 -2.64 28.54 5.06
C ASN A 7 -3.78 28.00 4.18
N ALA A 8 -3.92 28.50 2.96
CA ALA A 8 -4.91 28.00 2.00
C ALA A 8 -4.65 26.53 1.60
N SER A 9 -3.37 26.14 1.47
CA SER A 9 -2.97 24.74 1.25
C SER A 9 -3.35 23.84 2.43
N GLN A 10 -3.16 24.34 3.65
CA GLN A 10 -3.46 23.61 4.89
C GLN A 10 -4.98 23.48 5.13
N GLU A 11 -5.75 24.53 4.83
CA GLU A 11 -7.21 24.50 4.85
C GLU A 11 -7.77 23.53 3.79
N ALA A 12 -7.23 23.55 2.57
CA ALA A 12 -7.62 22.61 1.52
C ALA A 12 -7.32 21.15 1.90
N ALA A 13 -6.14 20.88 2.46
CA ALA A 13 -5.78 19.55 2.96
C ALA A 13 -6.73 19.08 4.08
N THR A 14 -7.14 20.01 4.95
CA THR A 14 -8.08 19.75 6.05
C THR A 14 -9.48 19.42 5.52
N LEU A 15 -9.98 20.19 4.53
CA LEU A 15 -11.28 19.93 3.90
C LEU A 15 -11.31 18.58 3.19
N VAL A 16 -10.23 18.22 2.47
CA VAL A 16 -10.09 16.90 1.84
C VAL A 16 -10.09 15.79 2.89
N ALA A 17 -9.40 15.98 4.02
CA ALA A 17 -9.39 15.01 5.12
C ALA A 17 -10.78 14.81 5.73
N PHE A 18 -11.55 15.89 5.93
CA PHE A 18 -12.94 15.80 6.41
C PHE A 18 -13.86 15.10 5.42
N GLU A 19 -13.77 15.42 4.12
CA GLU A 19 -14.55 14.74 3.08
C GLU A 19 -14.21 13.24 3.06
N TYR A 20 -12.92 12.89 3.15
CA TYR A 20 -12.48 11.50 3.22
C TYR A 20 -13.02 10.79 4.46
N ALA A 21 -12.99 11.44 5.62
CA ALA A 21 -13.50 10.89 6.86
C ALA A 21 -15.02 10.66 6.80
N GLU A 22 -15.78 11.62 6.28
CA GLU A 22 -17.23 11.50 6.11
C GLU A 22 -17.59 10.36 5.14
N ARG A 23 -16.88 10.26 4.01
CA ARG A 23 -17.05 9.17 3.05
C ARG A 23 -16.66 7.81 3.63
N ALA A 24 -15.58 7.75 4.40
CA ALA A 24 -15.18 6.53 5.10
C ALA A 24 -16.23 6.12 6.14
N GLU A 25 -16.75 7.09 6.90
CA GLU A 25 -17.77 6.87 7.91
C GLU A 25 -19.05 6.29 7.32
N ALA A 26 -19.55 6.91 6.24
CA ALA A 26 -20.72 6.45 5.51
C ALA A 26 -20.55 5.01 4.96
N ASN A 27 -19.31 4.58 4.69
CA ASN A 27 -19.01 3.27 4.13
C ASN A 27 -18.72 2.18 5.17
N TRP A 28 -18.52 2.51 6.46
CA TRP A 28 -18.13 1.51 7.46
C TRP A 28 -19.11 0.35 7.57
N LYS A 29 -20.42 0.64 7.56
CA LYS A 29 -21.45 -0.41 7.60
C LYS A 29 -21.28 -1.38 6.44
N PHE A 30 -21.14 -0.85 5.22
CA PHE A 30 -20.94 -1.68 4.03
C PHE A 30 -19.63 -2.48 4.12
N PHE A 31 -18.52 -1.84 4.52
CA PHE A 31 -17.24 -2.51 4.71
C PHE A 31 -17.36 -3.70 5.66
N PHE A 32 -17.93 -3.50 6.86
CA PHE A 32 -18.04 -4.58 7.85
C PHE A 32 -19.03 -5.67 7.43
N GLU A 33 -20.14 -5.32 6.78
CA GLU A 33 -21.14 -6.30 6.38
C GLU A 33 -20.76 -7.09 5.12
N GLN A 34 -20.02 -6.48 4.20
CA GLN A 34 -19.82 -7.03 2.86
C GLN A 34 -18.35 -7.32 2.53
N GLU A 35 -17.40 -6.55 3.06
CA GLU A 35 -16.00 -6.59 2.60
C GLU A 35 -15.05 -7.19 3.64
N TYR A 36 -15.26 -6.93 4.93
CA TYR A 36 -14.29 -7.23 5.98
C TYR A 36 -13.93 -8.71 6.03
N MET A 37 -14.94 -9.59 6.05
CA MET A 37 -14.73 -11.04 6.10
C MET A 37 -14.13 -11.58 4.79
N PRO A 38 -14.69 -11.30 3.59
CA PRO A 38 -14.06 -11.72 2.35
C PRO A 38 -12.63 -11.22 2.18
N PHE A 39 -12.36 -9.95 2.50
CA PHE A 39 -11.03 -9.36 2.41
C PHE A 39 -10.04 -10.05 3.36
N THR A 40 -10.42 -10.21 4.62
CA THR A 40 -9.51 -10.73 5.66
C THR A 40 -9.22 -12.23 5.49
N LEU A 41 -10.19 -12.99 4.97
CA LEU A 41 -10.08 -14.44 4.83
C LEU A 41 -9.64 -14.89 3.44
N HIS A 42 -9.56 -13.99 2.47
CA HIS A 42 -9.14 -14.35 1.13
C HIS A 42 -7.66 -14.75 1.11
N VAL A 43 -7.40 -15.99 0.69
CA VAL A 43 -6.05 -16.47 0.38
C VAL A 43 -5.98 -16.69 -1.13
N PRO A 44 -5.15 -15.93 -1.88
CA PRO A 44 -4.98 -16.15 -3.30
C PRO A 44 -4.27 -17.48 -3.57
N ASP A 45 -4.38 -17.99 -4.80
CA ASP A 45 -3.70 -19.23 -5.21
C ASP A 45 -2.19 -18.98 -5.41
N LEU A 46 -1.45 -18.97 -4.29
CA LEU A 46 -0.01 -18.68 -4.26
C LEU A 46 0.81 -19.73 -5.01
N ALA A 47 0.36 -20.99 -5.00
CA ALA A 47 1.00 -22.07 -5.74
C ALA A 47 0.93 -21.80 -7.25
N ARG A 48 -0.25 -21.43 -7.75
CA ARG A 48 -0.41 -21.08 -9.17
C ARG A 48 0.39 -19.83 -9.55
N ILE A 49 0.53 -18.84 -8.67
CA ILE A 49 1.38 -17.67 -8.96
C ILE A 49 2.85 -18.08 -9.09
N ARG A 50 3.35 -18.90 -8.16
CA ARG A 50 4.70 -19.46 -8.21
C ARG A 50 4.94 -20.27 -9.48
N ASP A 51 4.03 -21.19 -9.79
CA ASP A 51 4.18 -22.14 -10.90
C ASP A 51 4.14 -21.44 -12.27
N ASN A 52 3.48 -20.28 -12.37
CA ASN A 52 3.49 -19.43 -13.57
C ASN A 52 4.73 -18.53 -13.68
N GLN A 53 5.64 -18.56 -12.71
CA GLN A 53 6.90 -17.79 -12.71
C GLN A 53 6.69 -16.30 -13.00
N VAL A 54 5.65 -15.72 -12.42
CA VAL A 54 5.31 -14.30 -12.61
C VAL A 54 6.44 -13.43 -12.07
N SER A 55 6.87 -12.43 -12.85
CA SER A 55 7.83 -11.43 -12.39
C SER A 55 7.17 -10.54 -11.33
N MET A 56 7.43 -10.83 -10.06
CA MET A 56 6.86 -10.10 -8.93
C MET A 56 7.82 -9.97 -7.74
N VAL A 57 7.52 -8.97 -6.92
CA VAL A 57 8.06 -8.79 -5.57
C VAL A 57 6.88 -8.43 -4.67
N THR A 58 7.00 -8.74 -3.38
CA THR A 58 6.14 -8.10 -2.37
C THR A 58 6.87 -6.88 -1.81
N ALA A 59 6.14 -5.88 -1.33
CA ALA A 59 6.72 -4.68 -0.77
C ALA A 59 6.10 -4.35 0.59
N SER A 60 6.92 -3.83 1.50
CA SER A 60 6.49 -3.21 2.75
C SER A 60 7.11 -1.83 2.89
N GLY A 61 6.37 -0.87 3.42
CA GLY A 61 6.94 0.43 3.75
C GLY A 61 7.92 0.30 4.91
N VAL A 62 9.06 0.99 4.86
CA VAL A 62 10.07 1.02 5.95
C VAL A 62 9.44 1.38 7.31
N GLY A 63 8.44 2.27 7.31
CA GLY A 63 7.72 2.68 8.53
C GLY A 63 6.60 1.75 8.98
N THR A 64 6.36 0.63 8.29
CA THR A 64 5.23 -0.28 8.59
C THR A 64 5.48 -1.15 9.83
N GLY A 65 6.74 -1.41 10.17
CA GLY A 65 7.11 -2.32 11.26
C GLY A 65 6.58 -3.74 11.06
N ASP A 66 6.27 -4.45 12.15
CA ASP A 66 5.80 -5.85 12.14
C ASP A 66 4.25 -5.98 12.11
N GLY A 67 3.58 -5.01 11.48
CA GLY A 67 2.12 -4.99 11.35
C GLY A 67 1.58 -6.18 10.54
N PRO A 68 0.27 -6.47 10.61
CA PRO A 68 -0.36 -7.57 9.86
C PRO A 68 -0.04 -7.55 8.35
N ALA A 69 0.00 -6.36 7.74
CA ALA A 69 0.33 -6.21 6.32
C ALA A 69 1.77 -6.61 5.99
N ALA A 70 2.74 -6.21 6.83
CA ALA A 70 4.15 -6.57 6.64
C ALA A 70 4.37 -8.09 6.79
N ARG A 71 3.72 -8.70 7.80
CA ARG A 71 3.75 -10.16 8.00
C ARG A 71 3.11 -10.92 6.83
N ALA A 72 1.96 -10.45 6.34
CA ALA A 72 1.32 -11.03 5.17
C ALA A 72 2.21 -10.94 3.92
N ALA A 73 2.85 -9.79 3.68
CA ALA A 73 3.80 -9.62 2.57
C ALA A 73 4.98 -10.61 2.66
N ALA A 74 5.55 -10.80 3.85
CA ALA A 74 6.64 -11.75 4.08
C ALA A 74 6.22 -13.20 3.80
N ILE A 75 5.02 -13.60 4.26
CA ILE A 75 4.46 -14.94 4.01
C ILE A 75 4.24 -15.14 2.51
N VAL A 76 3.60 -14.18 1.82
CA VAL A 76 3.34 -14.26 0.38
C VAL A 76 4.65 -14.38 -0.40
N ALA A 77 5.68 -13.60 -0.05
CA ALA A 77 6.99 -13.68 -0.70
C ALA A 77 7.60 -15.09 -0.58
N LYS A 78 7.52 -15.68 0.61
CA LYS A 78 8.03 -17.03 0.88
C LYS A 78 7.29 -18.08 0.05
N GLU A 79 5.95 -18.06 0.06
CA GLU A 79 5.13 -19.06 -0.62
C GLU A 79 5.26 -18.98 -2.15
N VAL A 80 5.39 -17.77 -2.69
CA VAL A 80 5.56 -17.52 -4.13
C VAL A 80 7.02 -17.68 -4.57
N ALA A 81 7.96 -17.80 -3.61
CA ALA A 81 9.40 -17.79 -3.86
C ALA A 81 9.88 -16.54 -4.60
N CYS A 82 9.38 -15.36 -4.19
CA CYS A 82 9.82 -14.07 -4.71
C CYS A 82 10.50 -13.22 -3.61
N LYS A 83 11.10 -12.09 -3.99
CA LYS A 83 11.73 -11.18 -3.04
C LYS A 83 10.67 -10.32 -2.34
N MET A 84 10.85 -10.11 -1.04
CA MET A 84 10.22 -9.01 -0.30
C MET A 84 11.18 -7.83 -0.27
N VAL A 85 10.71 -6.65 -0.65
CA VAL A 85 11.51 -5.41 -0.67
C VAL A 85 10.90 -4.36 0.25
N GLU A 86 11.73 -3.41 0.67
CA GLU A 86 11.27 -2.23 1.37
C GLU A 86 11.08 -1.06 0.41
N VAL A 87 10.04 -0.28 0.62
CA VAL A 87 9.77 0.98 -0.09
C VAL A 87 9.67 2.14 0.91
N PRO A 88 9.93 3.40 0.49
CA PRO A 88 9.78 4.55 1.37
C PRO A 88 8.38 4.69 1.97
N GLY A 89 8.30 5.19 3.20
CA GLY A 89 7.05 5.47 3.91
C GLY A 89 6.43 4.24 4.60
N HIS A 90 5.12 4.26 4.76
CA HIS A 90 4.31 3.18 5.35
C HIS A 90 3.12 2.85 4.43
N HIS A 91 2.01 2.36 5.00
CA HIS A 91 0.79 2.04 4.27
C HIS A 91 0.19 3.19 3.43
N LEU A 92 0.56 4.45 3.70
CA LEU A 92 0.16 5.65 2.93
C LEU A 92 1.34 6.32 2.23
N GLY A 93 2.48 5.63 2.08
CA GLY A 93 3.68 6.19 1.47
C GLY A 93 3.46 6.74 0.05
N PHE A 94 2.50 6.18 -0.69
CA PHE A 94 2.12 6.68 -2.01
C PHE A 94 1.39 8.04 -1.99
N THR A 95 0.81 8.44 -0.86
CA THR A 95 0.14 9.73 -0.66
C THR A 95 1.05 10.72 0.05
N GLU A 96 1.76 10.27 1.08
CA GLU A 96 2.58 11.14 1.94
C GLU A 96 4.00 11.37 1.41
N MET A 97 4.54 10.42 0.65
CA MET A 97 5.87 10.46 0.04
C MET A 97 5.81 10.09 -1.45
N PRO A 98 4.99 10.79 -2.25
CA PRO A 98 4.63 10.35 -3.61
C PRO A 98 5.84 10.30 -4.55
N GLU A 99 6.80 11.23 -4.42
CA GLU A 99 7.98 11.27 -5.29
C GLU A 99 8.94 10.11 -4.99
N GLU A 100 9.23 9.87 -3.71
CA GLU A 100 10.11 8.79 -3.25
C GLU A 100 9.48 7.42 -3.54
N PHE A 101 8.18 7.27 -3.28
CA PHE A 101 7.45 6.06 -3.59
C PHE A 101 7.46 5.77 -5.10
N ALA A 102 7.22 6.79 -5.94
CA ALA A 102 7.24 6.66 -7.39
C ALA A 102 8.64 6.33 -7.92
N ALA A 103 9.70 6.95 -7.37
CA ALA A 103 11.08 6.67 -7.73
C ALA A 103 11.47 5.22 -7.40
N ALA A 104 11.16 4.76 -6.18
CA ALA A 104 11.40 3.38 -5.74
C ALA A 104 10.64 2.37 -6.62
N THR A 105 9.35 2.61 -6.84
CA THR A 105 8.51 1.76 -7.70
C THR A 105 9.05 1.69 -9.13
N ARG A 106 9.47 2.84 -9.70
CA ARG A 106 10.09 2.90 -11.03
C ARG A 106 11.39 2.09 -11.08
N GLY A 107 12.21 2.14 -10.03
CA GLY A 107 13.42 1.32 -9.90
C GLY A 107 13.11 -0.17 -9.93
N LEU A 108 12.12 -0.62 -9.14
CA LEU A 108 11.68 -2.02 -9.11
C LEU A 108 11.17 -2.49 -10.48
N LEU A 109 10.39 -1.65 -11.17
CA LEU A 109 9.86 -1.98 -12.51
C LEU A 109 10.93 -2.03 -13.59
N LYS A 110 12.00 -1.24 -13.49
CA LYS A 110 13.14 -1.29 -14.42
C LYS A 110 14.03 -2.51 -14.18
N ASN A 111 14.13 -2.96 -12.93
CA ASN A 111 14.93 -4.12 -12.53
C ASN A 111 14.17 -5.45 -12.69
N ARG A 112 13.20 -5.52 -13.62
CA ARG A 112 12.47 -6.76 -13.97
C ARG A 112 13.41 -7.76 -14.66
N GLY A 113 14.23 -8.45 -13.88
CA GLY A 113 15.07 -9.52 -14.41
C GLY A 113 16.01 -10.10 -13.36
N HIS A 114 15.89 -11.41 -13.15
CA HIS A 114 16.77 -12.31 -12.39
C HIS A 114 16.48 -12.36 -10.87
N GLY A 115 15.37 -13.02 -10.55
CA GLY A 115 15.42 -14.09 -9.55
C GLY A 115 15.91 -15.36 -10.23
#